data_AF-A0A7C6FTZ1-F1
#
_entry.id   AF-A0A7C6FTZ1-F1
#
_cell.length_a   1.000
_cell.length_b   1.000
_cell.length_c   1.000
_cell.angle_alpha   90.00
_cell.angle_beta   90.00
_cell.angle_gamma   90.00
#
_symmetry.space_group_name_H-M   'P 1'
#
loop_
_entity.id
_entity.type
_entity.pdbx_description
1 polymer ?
#
loop_
_entity_poly.entity_id
_entity_poly.type
_entity_poly.pdbx_seq_one_letter_code
_entity_poly.pdbx_strand_id
1 'polypeptide(L)'
;MKIIRRQPNPSGAYPPPQTWSGASIPDGYVVISDDVDLTDFYSHNGFVTLETEGDVVTGYALNNEAWQTWKAAQPEAEEPPVDDLTALRLAVAELAEAQAADMLGVQLAIAELAEAFTGGE
;
A
#
# COMPACT_ATOMS: atom_id res chain seq x y z
N MET A 1 17.78 17.81 20.11
CA MET A 1 18.22 17.73 18.69
C MET A 1 17.88 16.36 18.13
N LYS A 2 17.71 16.21 16.82
CA LYS A 2 17.51 14.90 16.19
C LYS A 2 18.84 14.37 15.66
N ILE A 3 19.12 13.09 15.87
CA ILE A 3 20.32 12.43 15.37
C ILE A 3 19.95 11.20 14.55
N ILE A 4 20.80 10.85 13.59
CA ILE A 4 20.68 9.65 12.77
C ILE A 4 22.05 8.99 12.64
N ARG A 5 22.07 7.68 12.41
CA ARG A 5 23.34 6.98 12.13
C ARG A 5 23.94 7.54 10.85
N ARG A 6 25.27 7.72 10.85
CA ARG A 6 26.02 8.18 9.67
C ARG A 6 25.98 7.19 8.52
N GLN A 7 25.80 5.90 8.82
CA GLN A 7 25.77 4.82 7.84
C GLN A 7 24.40 4.13 7.82
N PRO A 8 23.92 3.72 6.63
CA PRO A 8 22.70 2.94 6.51
C PRO A 8 22.92 1.52 7.06
N ASN A 9 21.82 0.80 7.32
CA ASN A 9 21.88 -0.62 7.62
C ASN A 9 22.38 -1.42 6.40
N PRO A 10 22.79 -2.69 6.58
CA PRO A 10 23.21 -3.55 5.47
C PRO A 10 22.17 -3.68 4.35
N SER A 11 20.89 -3.51 4.70
CA SER A 11 19.78 -3.49 3.75
C SER A 11 19.69 -2.20 2.91
N GLY A 12 20.49 -1.16 3.22
CA GLY A 12 20.46 0.15 2.57
C GLY A 12 19.56 1.19 3.23
N ALA A 13 18.70 0.80 4.17
CA ALA A 13 17.82 1.73 4.89
C ALA A 13 18.50 2.34 6.13
N TYR A 14 18.32 3.64 6.33
CA TYR A 14 18.67 4.30 7.57
C TYR A 14 17.62 4.03 8.66
N PRO A 15 18.04 3.81 9.92
CA PRO A 15 17.08 3.74 11.02
C PRO A 15 16.41 5.10 11.24
N PRO A 16 15.21 5.10 11.86
CA PRO A 16 14.49 6.33 12.14
C PRO A 16 15.32 7.30 13.00
N PRO A 17 15.28 8.60 12.71
CA PRO A 17 15.92 9.63 13.50
C PRO A 17 15.51 9.54 14.97
N GLN A 18 16.50 9.62 15.86
CA GLN A 18 16.29 9.55 17.30
C GLN A 18 16.37 10.94 17.92
N THR A 19 15.53 11.18 18.92
CA THR A 19 15.63 12.40 19.73
C THR A 19 16.76 12.25 20.73
N TRP A 20 17.71 13.17 20.71
CA TRP A 20 18.87 13.19 21.59
C TRP A 20 18.95 14.50 22.37
N SER A 21 19.21 14.35 23.68
CA SER A 21 19.27 15.45 24.65
C SER A 21 20.66 15.63 25.26
N GLY A 22 21.67 14.87 24.81
CA GLY A 22 23.03 14.99 25.30
C GLY A 22 23.75 16.23 24.76
N ALA A 23 24.78 16.69 25.45
CA ALA A 23 25.56 17.87 25.05
C ALA A 23 26.45 17.64 23.81
N SER A 24 26.80 16.38 23.52
CA SER A 24 27.63 15.99 22.38
C SER A 24 26.94 14.90 21.55
N ILE A 25 27.24 14.87 20.26
CA ILE A 25 26.77 13.83 19.34
C ILE A 25 27.57 12.55 19.62
N PRO A 26 26.92 11.39 19.80
CA PRO A 26 27.61 10.12 19.96
C PRO A 26 28.37 9.71 18.69
N ASP A 27 29.47 8.98 18.85
CA ASP A 27 30.28 8.51 17.72
C ASP A 27 29.45 7.63 16.76
N GLY A 28 29.62 7.85 15.45
CA GLY A 28 28.84 7.17 14.41
C GLY A 28 27.46 7.78 14.13
N TYR A 29 27.11 8.91 14.76
CA TYR A 29 25.87 9.66 14.50
C TYR A 29 26.17 11.04 13.92
N VAL A 30 25.17 11.59 13.24
CA VAL A 30 25.15 12.96 12.72
C VAL A 30 23.86 13.64 13.16
N VAL A 31 23.90 14.95 13.36
CA VAL A 31 22.71 15.72 13.72
C VAL A 31 21.92 16.07 12.46
N ILE A 32 20.60 15.99 12.54
CA ILE A 32 19.72 16.43 11.45
C ILE A 32 19.38 17.89 11.68
N SER A 33 19.59 18.73 10.67
CA SER A 33 19.12 20.11 10.71
C SER A 33 17.59 20.15 10.81
N ASP A 34 17.04 21.06 11.61
CA ASP A 34 15.58 21.16 11.81
C ASP A 34 14.84 21.57 10.53
N ASP A 35 15.57 22.12 9.56
CA ASP A 35 15.07 22.52 8.24
C ASP A 35 14.85 21.33 7.29
N VAL A 36 15.40 20.16 7.61
CA VAL A 36 15.24 18.96 6.78
C VAL A 36 13.88 18.34 7.05
N ASP A 37 12.98 18.41 6.07
CA ASP A 37 11.72 17.66 6.10
C ASP A 37 12.02 16.16 6.05
N LEU A 38 11.44 15.38 6.96
CA LEU A 38 11.65 13.92 7.06
C LEU A 38 10.45 13.12 6.53
N THR A 39 9.47 13.77 5.91
CA THR A 39 8.23 13.12 5.47
C THR A 39 8.53 12.04 4.43
N ASP A 40 9.34 12.36 3.42
CA ASP A 40 9.74 11.38 2.40
C ASP A 40 10.64 10.28 2.97
N PHE A 41 11.49 10.61 3.95
CA PHE A 41 12.29 9.62 4.68
C PHE A 41 11.40 8.54 5.30
N TYR A 42 10.33 8.93 6.00
CA TYR A 42 9.41 7.97 6.62
C TYR A 42 8.59 7.22 5.57
N SER A 43 8.13 7.90 4.51
CA SER A 43 7.38 7.29 3.40
C SER A 43 8.18 6.19 2.68
N HIS A 44 9.50 6.39 2.52
CA HIS A 44 10.39 5.43 1.87
C HIS A 44 11.11 4.51 2.86
N ASN A 45 10.59 4.28 4.08
CA ASN A 45 11.18 3.36 5.07
C ASN A 45 12.67 3.64 5.38
N GLY A 46 13.10 4.90 5.30
CA GLY A 46 14.49 5.30 5.52
C GLY A 46 15.46 4.95 4.38
N PHE A 47 14.97 4.54 3.21
CA PHE A 47 15.78 4.34 2.01
C PHE A 47 16.12 5.69 1.35
N VAL A 48 17.10 6.37 1.94
CA VAL A 48 17.62 7.65 1.47
C VAL A 48 19.13 7.62 1.40
N THR A 49 19.71 8.56 0.67
CA THR A 49 21.13 8.89 0.67
C THR A 49 21.25 10.22 1.38
N LEU A 50 21.83 10.22 2.59
CA LEU A 50 22.01 11.44 3.36
C LEU A 50 23.08 12.33 2.73
N GLU A 51 22.79 13.61 2.63
CA GLU A 51 23.75 14.65 2.28
C GLU A 51 24.20 15.33 3.57
N THR A 52 25.48 15.14 3.92
CA THR A 52 26.05 15.63 5.17
C THR A 52 27.13 16.66 4.91
N GLU A 53 27.04 17.80 5.58
CA GLU A 53 28.12 18.78 5.68
C GLU A 53 28.78 18.64 7.06
N GLY A 54 29.89 17.90 7.11
CA GLY A 54 30.54 17.53 8.37
C GLY A 54 29.67 16.58 9.22
N ASP A 55 29.29 17.03 10.41
CA ASP A 55 28.45 16.28 11.36
C ASP A 55 26.96 16.65 11.28
N VAL A 56 26.55 17.46 10.29
CA VAL A 56 25.17 17.93 10.11
C VAL A 56 24.60 17.41 8.79
N VAL A 57 23.41 16.80 8.83
CA VAL A 57 22.61 16.48 7.64
C VAL A 57 21.92 17.75 7.18
N THR A 58 22.26 18.19 5.98
CA THR A 58 21.67 19.37 5.32
C THR A 58 20.58 18.99 4.33
N GLY A 59 20.54 17.72 3.90
CA GLY A 59 19.52 17.19 3.01
C GLY A 59 19.61 15.69 2.85
N TYR A 60 18.74 15.13 1.99
CA TYR A 60 18.85 13.76 1.54
C TYR A 60 18.21 13.59 0.16
N ALA A 61 18.70 12.58 -0.56
CA ALA A 61 18.09 12.11 -1.81
C ALA A 61 17.42 10.75 -1.60
N LEU A 62 16.27 10.52 -2.23
CA LEU A 62 15.59 9.22 -2.15
C LEU A 62 16.37 8.14 -2.90
N ASN A 63 16.65 7.02 -2.23
CA ASN A 63 17.29 5.86 -2.85
C ASN A 63 16.22 4.87 -3.36
N ASN A 64 15.60 5.23 -4.49
CA ASN A 64 14.55 4.42 -5.10
C ASN A 64 15.02 3.01 -5.50
N GLU A 65 16.28 2.85 -5.90
CA GLU A 65 16.81 1.55 -6.31
C GLU A 65 16.88 0.57 -5.14
N ALA A 66 17.44 1.00 -4.00
CA ALA A 66 17.48 0.19 -2.79
C ALA A 66 16.07 -0.08 -2.24
N TRP A 67 15.18 0.91 -2.29
CA TRP A 67 13.78 0.76 -1.86
C TRP A 67 13.01 -0.25 -2.71
N GLN A 68 13.15 -0.20 -4.05
CA GLN A 68 12.49 -1.15 -4.95
C GLN A 68 13.10 -2.54 -4.82
N THR A 69 14.41 -2.67 -4.63
CA THR A 69 15.07 -3.95 -4.35
C THR A 69 14.54 -4.57 -3.06
N TRP A 70 14.43 -3.77 -1.99
CA TRP A 70 13.83 -4.22 -0.73
C TRP A 70 12.36 -4.61 -0.92
N LYS A 71 11.59 -3.83 -1.65
CA LYS A 71 10.17 -4.10 -1.91
C LYS A 71 9.96 -5.36 -2.75
N ALA A 72 10.82 -5.61 -3.74
CA ALA A 72 10.80 -6.83 -4.54
C ALA A 72 11.28 -8.05 -3.76
N ALA A 73 12.13 -7.85 -2.74
CA ALA A 73 12.58 -8.90 -1.83
C ALA A 73 11.59 -9.15 -0.68
N GLN A 74 10.64 -8.24 -0.43
CA GLN A 74 9.52 -8.55 0.44
C GLN A 74 8.69 -9.65 -0.24
N PRO A 75 8.25 -10.68 0.51
CA PRO A 75 7.24 -11.57 -0.03
C PRO A 75 6.07 -10.71 -0.50
N GLU A 76 5.61 -10.94 -1.73
CA GLU A 76 4.40 -10.33 -2.25
C GLU A 76 3.35 -10.50 -1.16
N ALA A 77 2.78 -9.39 -0.67
CA ALA A 77 1.80 -9.45 0.40
C ALA A 77 0.67 -10.33 -0.12
N GLU A 78 0.62 -11.56 0.40
CA GLU A 78 -0.40 -12.54 0.04
C GLU A 78 -1.73 -11.82 0.24
N GLU A 79 -2.50 -11.65 -0.84
CA GLU A 79 -3.78 -10.97 -0.77
C GLU A 79 -4.54 -11.56 0.42
N PRO A 80 -5.06 -10.71 1.34
CA PRO A 80 -5.72 -11.23 2.51
C PRO A 80 -6.79 -12.21 2.02
N PRO A 81 -6.86 -13.41 2.60
CA PRO A 81 -7.87 -14.37 2.18
C PRO A 81 -9.23 -13.67 2.24
N VAL A 82 -9.98 -13.79 1.15
CA VAL A 82 -11.31 -13.19 1.05
C VAL A 82 -12.10 -13.69 2.24
N ASP A 83 -12.43 -12.80 3.18
CA ASP A 83 -13.11 -13.20 4.41
C ASP A 83 -14.42 -13.92 4.06
N ASP A 84 -14.79 -14.94 4.84
CA ASP A 84 -15.96 -15.78 4.58
C ASP A 84 -17.22 -14.95 4.34
N LEU A 85 -17.39 -13.81 5.02
CA LEU A 85 -18.53 -12.92 4.83
C LEU A 85 -18.54 -12.26 3.44
N THR A 86 -17.36 -11.92 2.93
CA THR A 86 -17.19 -11.32 1.59
C THR A 86 -17.42 -12.37 0.52
N ALA A 87 -16.89 -13.57 0.70
CA ALA A 87 -17.14 -14.70 -0.19
C ALA A 87 -18.63 -15.07 -0.25
N LEU A 88 -19.30 -15.12 0.91
CA LEU A 88 -20.73 -15.43 0.99
C LEU A 88 -21.59 -14.34 0.31
N ARG A 89 -21.25 -13.06 0.48
CA ARG A 89 -21.95 -11.95 -0.18
C ARG A 89 -21.82 -12.02 -1.70
N LEU A 90 -20.64 -12.34 -2.20
CA LEU A 90 -20.40 -12.51 -3.63
C LEU A 90 -21.24 -13.66 -4.18
N ALA A 91 -21.20 -14.83 -3.52
CA ALA A 91 -21.99 -15.99 -3.93
C ALA A 91 -23.50 -15.72 -3.94
N VAL A 92 -24.01 -14.94 -2.96
CA VAL A 92 -25.42 -14.53 -2.91
C VAL A 92 -25.76 -13.56 -4.04
N ALA A 93 -24.86 -12.64 -4.39
CA ALA A 93 -25.06 -11.72 -5.51
C ALA A 93 -25.14 -12.47 -6.85
N GLU A 94 -24.20 -13.39 -7.11
CA GLU A 94 -24.20 -14.21 -8.33
C GLU A 94 -25.47 -15.08 -8.43
N LEU A 95 -25.92 -15.67 -7.31
CA LEU A 95 -27.17 -16.43 -7.28
C LEU A 95 -28.37 -15.52 -7.58
N ALA A 96 -28.43 -14.31 -7.02
CA ALA A 96 -29.51 -13.37 -7.27
C ALA A 96 -29.59 -12.94 -8.75
N GLU A 97 -28.45 -12.72 -9.40
CA GLU A 97 -28.39 -12.42 -10.84
C GLU A 97 -28.88 -13.59 -11.69
N ALA A 98 -28.46 -14.82 -11.37
CA ALA A 98 -28.94 -16.02 -12.05
C ALA A 98 -30.45 -16.21 -11.92
N GLN A 99 -31.01 -15.98 -10.72
CA GLN A 99 -32.45 -16.05 -10.49
C GLN A 99 -33.22 -14.95 -11.21
N ALA A 100 -32.67 -13.74 -11.30
CA ALA A 100 -33.28 -12.64 -12.05
C ALA A 100 -33.34 -12.95 -13.55
N ALA A 101 -32.28 -13.53 -14.11
CA ALA A 101 -32.23 -13.96 -15.51
C ALA A 101 -33.24 -15.07 -15.81
N ASP A 102 -33.36 -16.08 -14.93
CA ASP A 102 -34.35 -17.15 -15.05
C ASP A 102 -35.79 -16.62 -15.02
N MET A 103 -36.10 -15.75 -14.06
CA MET A 103 -37.43 -15.15 -13.92
C MET A 103 -37.81 -14.28 -15.13
N LEU A 104 -36.85 -13.60 -15.74
CA LEU A 104 -37.06 -12.87 -17.00
C LEU A 104 -37.35 -13.82 -18.16
N GLY A 105 -36.63 -14.94 -18.25
CA GLY A 105 -36.88 -15.98 -19.25
C GLY A 105 -38.30 -16.56 -19.14
N VAL A 106 -38.76 -16.82 -17.92
CA VAL A 106 -40.14 -17.31 -17.67
C VAL A 106 -41.18 -16.26 -18.08
N GLN A 107 -40.97 -14.99 -17.74
CA GLN A 107 -41.90 -13.91 -18.13
C GLN A 107 -41.99 -13.75 -19.64
N LEU A 108 -40.87 -13.85 -20.35
CA LEU A 108 -40.84 -13.78 -21.81
C LEU A 108 -41.61 -14.96 -22.43
N ALA A 109 -41.38 -16.18 -21.95
CA ALA A 109 -42.09 -17.36 -22.44
C ALA A 109 -43.61 -17.29 -22.19
N ILE A 110 -44.04 -16.70 -21.07
CA ILE A 110 -45.46 -16.45 -20.78
C ILE A 110 -46.03 -15.41 -21.73
N ALA A 111 -45.29 -14.33 -22.02
CA ALA A 111 -45.71 -13.30 -22.97
C ALA A 111 -45.89 -13.89 -24.38
N GLU A 112 -44.91 -14.68 -24.86
CA GLU A 112 -45.01 -15.37 -26.15
C GLU A 112 -46.22 -16.30 -26.24
N LEU A 113 -46.52 -17.04 -25.17
CA LEU A 113 -47.70 -17.90 -25.11
C LEU A 113 -49.00 -17.07 -25.12
N ALA A 114 -49.05 -15.97 -24.38
CA ALA A 114 -50.21 -15.09 -24.35
C ALA A 114 -50.47 -14.43 -25.72
N GLU A 115 -49.43 -14.02 -26.43
CA GLU A 115 -49.52 -13.51 -27.81
C GLU A 115 -50.01 -14.60 -28.77
N ALA A 116 -49.54 -15.84 -28.64
CA ALA A 116 -50.02 -16.96 -29.45
C ALA A 116 -51.51 -17.28 -29.23
N PHE A 117 -52.04 -17.04 -28.03
CA PHE A 117 -53.47 -17.24 -27.71
C PHE A 117 -54.37 -16.04 -28.06
N THR A 118 -53.81 -14.84 -28.22
CA THR A 118 -54.58 -13.60 -28.47
C THR A 118 -54.41 -13.02 -29.88
N GLY A 119 -53.40 -13.43 -30.63
CA GLY A 119 -53.12 -12.95 -32.01
C GLY A 119 -53.71 -13.81 -33.13
N GLY A 120 -54.62 -14.74 -32.83
CA GLY A 120 -55.31 -15.57 -33.83
C GLY A 120 -56.66 -14.97 -34.25
N GLU A 121 -56.63 -13.97 -35.13
CA GLU A 121 -57.77 -13.52 -35.95
C GLU A 121 -57.39 -13.49 -37.43
#